data_AF-A0A357IDG2-F1
#
_entry.id   AF-A0A357IDG2-F1
#
_cell.length_a   1.000
_cell.length_b   1.000
_cell.length_c   1.000
_cell.angle_alpha   90.00
_cell.angle_beta   90.00
_cell.angle_gamma   90.00
#
_symmetry.space_group_name_H-M   'P 1'
#
loop_
_entity.id
_entity.type
_entity.pdbx_description
1 polymer ?
#
loop_
_entity_poly.entity_id
_entity_poly.type
_entity_poly.pdbx_seq_one_letter_code
_entity_poly.pdbx_strand_id
1 'polypeptide(L)' 'MSDNSKTIQDILTLERIEENIFRGQSQNIGTPQVYGGQVLGQAIAAAQRTVEHRPVHSVHAYFLRKGDFNAPIV' A
#
# COMPACT_ATOMS: atom_id res chain seq x y z
N MET A 1 8.43 -20.15 18.05
CA MET A 1 8.06 -20.05 16.63
C MET A 1 8.03 -18.58 16.28
N SER A 2 8.92 -18.12 15.41
CA SER A 2 8.92 -16.74 14.92
C SER A 2 7.62 -16.51 14.14
N ASP A 3 6.79 -15.60 14.64
CA ASP A 3 5.63 -15.12 13.91
C ASP A 3 6.12 -14.37 12.68
N ASN A 4 6.06 -15.01 11.52
CA ASN A 4 6.48 -14.47 10.22
C ASN A 4 5.40 -13.56 9.61
N SER A 5 4.46 -13.06 10.42
CA SER A 5 3.40 -12.16 9.98
C SER A 5 3.96 -10.75 9.75
N LYS A 6 3.90 -10.28 8.50
CA LYS A 6 4.18 -8.86 8.18
C LYS A 6 3.18 -7.98 8.93
N THR A 7 3.68 -6.97 9.63
CA THR A 7 2.86 -6.02 10.36
C THR A 7 2.19 -5.03 9.40
N ILE A 8 1.16 -4.33 9.86
CA ILE A 8 0.54 -3.23 9.09
C ILE A 8 1.56 -2.13 8.82
N GLN A 9 2.48 -1.86 9.76
CA GLN A 9 3.55 -0.88 9.57
C GLN A 9 4.47 -1.26 8.41
N ASP A 10 4.81 -2.54 8.27
CA ASP A 10 5.66 -3.03 7.17
C ASP A 10 4.98 -2.84 5.80
N ILE A 11 3.67 -3.05 5.75
CA ILE A 11 2.87 -2.91 4.52
C ILE A 11 2.77 -1.47 4.06
N LEU A 12 2.65 -0.53 5.01
CA LEU A 12 2.55 0.91 4.73
C LEU A 12 3.94 1.54 4.47
N THR A 13 5.02 0.81 4.73
CA THR A 13 6.37 1.25 4.42
C THR A 13 6.70 0.96 2.96
N LEU A 14 6.56 1.99 2.11
CA LEU A 14 6.86 1.87 0.68
C LEU A 14 8.33 2.12 0.38
N GLU A 15 8.86 1.45 -0.64
CA GLU A 15 10.13 1.79 -1.28
C GLU A 15 9.89 3.00 -2.22
N ARG A 16 10.74 4.03 -2.18
CA ARG A 16 10.68 5.12 -3.17
C ARG A 16 11.54 4.74 -4.36
N ILE A 17 10.95 4.63 -5.54
CA ILE A 17 11.66 4.28 -6.78
C ILE A 17 12.19 5.57 -7.43
N GLU A 18 11.38 6.63 -7.46
CA GLU A 18 11.70 7.91 -8.10
C GLU A 18 10.93 9.06 -7.40
N GLU A 19 11.00 10.27 -7.95
CA GLU A 19 10.12 11.36 -7.56
C GLU A 19 8.65 10.99 -7.81
N ASN A 20 7.85 10.99 -6.75
CA ASN A 20 6.43 10.67 -6.76
C ASN A 20 6.09 9.23 -7.22
N ILE A 21 7.08 8.32 -7.30
CA ILE A 21 6.87 6.91 -7.63
C ILE A 21 7.30 6.03 -6.45
N PHE A 22 6.40 5.19 -5.96
CA PHE A 22 6.60 4.36 -4.78
C PHE A 22 6.18 2.91 -5.06
N ARG A 23 6.85 1.93 -4.43
CA ARG A 23 6.53 0.51 -4.53
C ARG A 23 6.04 -0.02 -3.19
N GLY A 24 4.84 -0.58 -3.19
CA GLY A 24 4.24 -1.33 -2.09
C GLY A 24 4.35 -2.84 -2.30
N GLN A 25 4.50 -3.57 -1.21
CA GLN A 25 4.46 -5.03 -1.21
C GLN A 25 3.01 -5.51 -1.07
N SER A 26 2.66 -6.58 -1.79
CA SER A 26 1.39 -7.27 -1.62
C SER A 26 1.46 -8.25 -0.44
N GLN A 27 0.44 -8.26 0.42
CA GLN A 27 0.28 -9.27 1.45
C GLN A 27 -0.79 -10.27 1.03
N ASN A 28 -0.44 -11.55 1.10
CA ASN A 28 -1.39 -12.64 0.93
C ASN A 28 -2.12 -12.85 2.27
N ILE A 29 -3.42 -12.54 2.29
CA ILE A 29 -4.29 -12.75 3.46
C ILE A 29 -5.13 -14.02 3.35
N GLY A 30 -4.72 -14.97 2.50
CA GLY A 30 -5.44 -16.22 2.24
C GLY A 30 -6.52 -16.09 1.15
N THR A 31 -6.54 -15.00 0.40
CA THR A 31 -7.49 -14.77 -0.72
C THR A 31 -6.72 -14.57 -2.03
N PRO A 32 -7.32 -14.89 -3.19
CA PRO A 32 -6.66 -14.75 -4.48
C PRO A 32 -6.58 -13.29 -4.97
N GLN A 33 -6.92 -12.31 -4.14
CA GLN A 33 -7.04 -10.91 -4.49
C GLN A 33 -6.30 -10.07 -3.45
N VAL A 34 -5.69 -8.98 -3.89
CA VAL A 34 -5.15 -7.99 -2.94
C VAL A 34 -6.31 -7.36 -2.15
N TYR A 35 -6.12 -7.22 -0.83
CA TYR A 35 -7.06 -6.53 0.03
C TYR A 35 -7.15 -5.04 -0.33
N GLY A 36 -8.35 -4.52 -0.62
CA GLY A 36 -8.54 -3.13 -1.03
C GLY A 36 -8.04 -2.10 -0.01
N GLY A 37 -8.16 -2.40 1.29
CA GLY A 37 -7.62 -1.52 2.34
C GLY A 37 -6.10 -1.42 2.33
N GLN A 38 -5.40 -2.47 1.90
CA GLN A 38 -3.95 -2.45 1.71
C GLN A 38 -3.56 -1.47 0.61
N VAL A 39 -4.21 -1.60 -0.57
CA VAL A 39 -3.97 -0.72 -1.72
C VAL A 39 -4.23 0.73 -1.35
N LEU A 40 -5.37 1.00 -0.69
CA LEU A 40 -5.73 2.35 -0.30
C LEU A 40 -4.77 2.93 0.75
N GLY A 41 -4.38 2.14 1.75
CA GLY A 41 -3.41 2.54 2.77
C GLY A 41 -2.04 2.88 2.17
N GLN A 42 -1.56 2.06 1.24
CA GLN A 42 -0.33 2.30 0.50
C GLN A 42 -0.44 3.57 -0.37
N ALA A 43 -1.57 3.79 -1.05
CA ALA A 43 -1.78 5.00 -1.85
C ALA A 43 -1.75 6.27 -0.98
N ILE A 44 -2.36 6.24 0.21
CA ILE A 44 -2.32 7.37 1.16
C ILE A 44 -0.90 7.59 1.69
N ALA A 45 -0.19 6.52 2.03
CA ALA A 45 1.19 6.60 2.51
C ALA A 45 2.14 7.19 1.46
N ALA A 46 1.96 6.83 0.19
CA ALA A 46 2.66 7.44 -0.93
C ALA A 46 2.33 8.94 -1.05
N ALA A 47 1.04 9.29 -1.07
CA ALA A 47 0.61 10.68 -1.20
C ALA A 47 1.14 11.57 -0.07
N GLN A 48 1.11 11.11 1.18
CA GLN A 48 1.63 11.84 2.34
C GLN A 48 3.14 12.09 2.28
N ARG A 49 3.92 11.30 1.53
CA ARG A 49 5.36 11.52 1.34
C ARG A 49 5.70 12.58 0.29
N THR A 50 4.69 13.10 -0.41
CA THR A 50 4.86 14.13 -1.45
C THR A 50 4.54 15.54 -0.95
N VAL A 51 4.06 15.68 0.30
CA VAL A 51 3.66 16.95 0.90
C VAL A 51 4.19 17.07 2.32
N GLU A 52 4.66 18.26 2.70
CA GLU A 52 5.11 18.54 4.07
C GLU A 52 4.01 19.26 4.86
N HIS A 53 3.91 18.96 6.16
CA HIS A 53 3.00 19.62 7.11
C HIS A 53 1.50 19.61 6.71
N ARG A 54 1.06 18.63 5.94
CA ARG A 54 -0.32 18.57 5.44
C ARG A 54 -0.96 17.19 5.63
N PRO A 55 -1.63 16.94 6.78
CA PRO A 55 -2.27 15.65 7.03
C PRO A 55 -3.44 15.43 6.09
N VAL A 56 -3.68 14.16 5.72
CA VAL A 56 -4.80 13.78 4.87
C VAL A 56 -6.09 13.94 5.67
N HIS A 57 -7.11 14.56 5.05
CA HIS A 57 -8.41 14.78 5.69
C HIS A 57 -9.55 14.01 4.99
N SER A 58 -9.37 13.64 3.73
CA SER A 58 -10.33 12.86 2.94
C SER A 58 -9.60 12.13 1.81
N VAL A 59 -10.16 11.01 1.37
CA VAL A 59 -9.69 10.27 0.20
C VAL A 59 -10.89 9.76 -0.60
N HIS A 60 -10.79 9.78 -1.93
CA HIS A 60 -11.75 9.15 -2.82
C HIS A 60 -10.98 8.20 -3.73
N ALA A 61 -11.49 6.98 -3.88
CA ALA A 61 -10.83 5.96 -4.68
C ALA A 61 -11.87 5.04 -5.34
N TYR A 62 -11.49 4.50 -6.49
CA TYR A 62 -12.25 3.48 -7.20
C TYR A 62 -11.34 2.27 -7.44
N PHE A 63 -11.83 1.07 -7.14
CA PHE A 63 -11.15 -0.18 -7.46
C PHE A 63 -11.59 -0.64 -8.85
N LEU A 64 -10.73 -0.43 -9.84
CA LEU A 64 -11.07 -0.74 -11.24
C LEU A 64 -10.85 -2.21 -11.61
N ARG A 65 -9.87 -2.86 -10.97
CA ARG A 65 -9.49 -4.26 -11.21
C ARG A 65 -9.06 -4.91 -9.91
N LYS A 66 -9.20 -6.23 -9.83
CA LYS A 66 -8.59 -7.01 -8.76
C LYS A 66 -7.06 -6.96 -8.88
N GLY A 67 -6.36 -6.80 -7.76
CA GLY A 67 -4.89 -6.86 -7.72
C GLY A 67 -4.40 -8.31 -7.70
N ASP A 68 -3.23 -8.55 -8.30
CA ASP A 68 -2.48 -9.81 -8.17
C ASP A 68 -1.59 -9.75 -6.93
N PHE A 69 -1.82 -10.66 -5.98
CA PHE A 69 -1.08 -10.71 -4.71
C PHE A 69 0.37 -11.21 -4.88
N ASN A 70 0.74 -11.75 -6.04
CA ASN A 70 2.11 -12.16 -6.35
C ASN A 70 2.94 -11.02 -6.96
N ALA A 71 2.30 -9.92 -7.35
CA ALA A 71 2.96 -8.76 -7.93
C ALA A 71 3.03 -7.60 -6.93
N PRO A 72 4.09 -6.76 -6.98
CA PRO A 72 4.13 -5.52 -6.23
C PRO A 72 3.10 -4.51 -6.77
N ILE A 73 2.78 -3.51 -5.96
CA ILE A 73 1.94 -2.37 -6.35
C ILE A 73 2.85 -1.16 -6.55
N VAL A 74 2.64 -0.42 -7.64
CA VAL A 74 3.37 0.81 -7.96
C VAL A 74 2.36 1.94 -8.11
#